data_AF-A0A5K3EZ60-F1
#
_entry.id   AF-A0A5K3EZ60-F1
#
_cell.length_a   1.000
_cell.length_b   1.000
_cell.length_c   1.000
_cell.angle_alpha   90.00
_cell.angle_beta   90.00
_cell.angle_gamma   90.00
#
_symmetry.space_group_name_H-M   'P 1'
#
loop_
_entity.id
_entity.type
_entity.pdbx_description
1 polymer ?
#
loop_
_entity_poly.entity_id
_entity_poly.type
_entity_poly.pdbx_seq_one_letter_code
_entity_poly.pdbx_strand_id
1 'polypeptide(L)'
;MQNIDTVLGYFATRIEKELGPHPTETSSVMTVITKSIGDFARYHTLKEFQELKFKYVEEDSPDEFFIPYVWSLVYRHSGLAFEQKSLHTLGTYEYSAGDEETVAAATKDLSTLNTSMAT
;
A
#
# COMPACT_ATOMS: atom_id res chain seq x y z
N MET A 1 -12.52 15.76 -9.87
CA MET A 1 -13.88 16.28 -9.68
C MET A 1 -14.71 16.29 -10.96
N GLN A 2 -14.14 16.67 -12.12
CA GLN A 2 -14.85 16.81 -13.42
C GLN A 2 -15.92 15.74 -13.76
N ASN A 3 -15.66 14.44 -13.54
CA ASN A 3 -16.66 13.40 -13.84
C ASN A 3 -17.93 13.53 -12.99
N ILE A 4 -17.79 13.91 -11.71
CA ILE A 4 -18.92 14.10 -10.79
C ILE A 4 -19.76 15.27 -11.28
N ASP A 5 -19.12 16.37 -11.65
CA ASP A 5 -19.80 17.57 -12.16
C ASP A 5 -20.57 17.27 -13.47
N THR A 6 -19.97 16.49 -14.37
CA THR A 6 -20.62 16.05 -15.63
C THR A 6 -21.88 15.22 -15.35
N VAL A 7 -21.80 14.26 -14.43
CA VAL A 7 -22.94 13.40 -14.06
C VAL A 7 -24.03 14.23 -13.42
N LEU A 8 -23.67 15.07 -12.43
CA LEU A 8 -24.63 15.92 -11.73
C LEU A 8 -25.31 16.89 -12.67
N GLY A 9 -24.57 17.55 -13.57
CA GLY A 9 -25.13 18.47 -14.56
C GLY A 9 -26.10 17.78 -15.52
N TYR A 10 -25.74 16.60 -16.04
CA TYR A 10 -26.62 15.84 -16.93
C TYR A 10 -27.95 15.50 -16.25
N PHE A 11 -27.92 14.91 -15.06
CA PHE A 11 -29.16 14.52 -14.38
C PHE A 11 -29.95 15.73 -13.86
N ALA A 12 -29.29 16.80 -13.41
CA ALA A 12 -29.96 18.02 -12.97
C ALA A 12 -30.80 18.64 -14.10
N THR A 13 -30.25 18.76 -15.32
CA THR A 13 -31.00 19.28 -16.47
C THR A 13 -32.18 18.39 -16.86
N ARG A 14 -32.05 17.07 -16.73
CA ARG A 14 -33.12 16.12 -17.05
C ARG A 14 -34.25 16.15 -16.01
N ILE A 15 -33.87 16.26 -14.74
CA ILE A 15 -34.80 16.43 -13.63
C ILE A 15 -35.56 17.75 -13.77
N GLU A 16 -34.86 18.86 -14.02
CA GLU A 16 -35.50 20.16 -14.20
C GLU A 16 -36.47 20.17 -15.40
N LYS A 17 -36.13 19.48 -16.49
CA LYS A 17 -37.01 19.36 -17.67
C LYS A 17 -38.28 18.54 -17.41
N GLU A 18 -38.21 17.47 -16.61
CA GLU A 18 -39.37 16.58 -16.37
C GLU A 18 -40.18 16.94 -15.12
N LEU A 19 -39.55 17.49 -14.08
CA LEU A 19 -40.14 17.75 -12.77
C LEU A 19 -40.17 19.26 -12.39
N GLY A 20 -39.52 20.11 -13.18
CA GLY A 20 -39.39 21.54 -12.89
C GLY A 20 -38.21 21.88 -11.95
N PRO A 21 -38.00 23.19 -11.67
CA PRO A 21 -36.82 23.67 -10.93
C PRO A 21 -36.76 23.23 -9.46
N HIS A 22 -37.89 22.83 -8.87
CA HIS A 22 -37.96 22.37 -7.49
C HIS A 22 -38.78 21.07 -7.38
N PRO A 23 -38.14 19.91 -7.58
CA PRO A 23 -38.80 18.62 -7.38
C PRO A 23 -39.11 18.42 -5.88
N THR A 24 -40.38 18.18 -5.55
CA THR A 24 -40.83 17.98 -4.16
C THR A 24 -40.70 16.52 -3.70
N GLU A 25 -40.75 15.57 -4.64
CA GLU A 25 -40.82 14.14 -4.36
C GLU A 25 -39.56 13.37 -4.80
N THR A 26 -38.91 12.70 -3.85
CA THR A 26 -37.71 11.90 -4.10
C THR A 26 -37.95 10.70 -5.00
N SER A 27 -39.11 10.04 -4.89
CA SER A 27 -39.52 8.91 -5.74
C SER A 27 -39.57 9.30 -7.22
N SER A 28 -40.09 10.49 -7.48
CA SER A 28 -40.23 11.04 -8.82
C SER A 28 -38.87 11.38 -9.42
N VAL A 29 -37.96 11.96 -8.63
CA VAL A 29 -36.54 12.17 -9.02
C VAL A 29 -35.84 10.85 -9.36
N MET A 30 -35.99 9.83 -8.50
CA MET A 30 -35.37 8.51 -8.73
C MET A 30 -35.88 7.86 -10.02
N THR A 31 -37.17 8.03 -10.33
CA THR A 31 -37.78 7.52 -11.57
C THR A 31 -37.17 8.18 -12.80
N VAL A 32 -36.98 9.50 -12.78
CA VAL A 32 -36.34 10.24 -13.88
C VAL A 32 -34.88 9.82 -14.07
N ILE A 33 -34.12 9.65 -12.98
CA ILE A 33 -32.72 9.19 -13.04
C ILE A 33 -32.66 7.79 -13.67
N THR A 34 -33.47 6.86 -13.16
CA THR A 34 -33.49 5.47 -13.64
C THR A 34 -33.90 5.37 -15.11
N LYS A 35 -34.84 6.20 -15.55
CA LYS A 35 -35.26 6.29 -16.95
C LYS A 35 -34.18 6.87 -17.86
N SER A 36 -33.45 7.90 -17.40
CA SER A 36 -32.47 8.63 -18.21
C SER A 36 -31.06 8.04 -18.19
N ILE A 37 -30.78 7.07 -17.32
CA ILE A 37 -29.44 6.47 -17.24
C ILE A 37 -29.02 5.71 -18.51
N GLY A 38 -29.99 5.17 -19.27
CA GLY A 38 -29.72 4.49 -20.54
C GLY A 38 -29.29 5.46 -21.64
N ASP A 39 -29.79 6.70 -21.60
CA ASP A 39 -29.44 7.76 -22.55
C ASP A 39 -28.08 8.41 -22.20
N PHE A 40 -27.56 8.18 -21.01
CA PHE A 40 -26.28 8.72 -20.56
C PHE A 40 -25.11 7.89 -21.10
N ALA A 41 -24.50 8.35 -22.20
CA ALA A 41 -23.38 7.68 -22.87
C ALA A 41 -22.06 7.76 -22.08
N ARG A 42 -21.96 7.02 -20.96
CA ARG A 42 -20.82 7.03 -20.02
C ARG A 42 -19.43 6.97 -20.68
N TYR A 43 -19.28 6.17 -21.74
CA TYR A 43 -18.00 5.93 -22.41
C TYR A 43 -17.46 7.18 -23.14
N HIS A 44 -18.32 8.09 -23.60
CA HIS A 44 -17.90 9.29 -24.34
C HIS A 44 -17.87 10.55 -23.46
N THR A 45 -18.57 10.55 -22.32
CA THR A 45 -18.73 11.74 -21.48
C THR A 45 -17.85 11.75 -20.23
N LEU A 46 -17.43 10.58 -19.73
CA LEU A 46 -16.64 10.48 -18.51
C LEU A 46 -15.16 10.34 -18.84
N LYS A 47 -14.32 11.11 -18.16
CA LYS A 47 -12.87 10.97 -18.22
C LYS A 47 -12.49 9.59 -17.67
N GLU A 48 -11.68 8.85 -18.42
CA GLU A 48 -11.15 7.57 -17.94
C GLU A 48 -10.37 7.78 -16.64
N PHE A 49 -10.62 6.89 -15.69
CA PHE A 49 -9.79 6.82 -14.50
C PHE A 49 -8.39 6.41 -14.94
N GLN A 50 -7.39 7.12 -14.40
CA GLN A 50 -6.01 6.71 -14.60
C GLN A 50 -5.84 5.31 -14.02
N GLU A 51 -5.09 4.46 -14.73
CA GLU A 51 -4.75 3.15 -14.22
C GLU A 51 -4.07 3.31 -12.86
N LEU A 52 -4.69 2.73 -11.83
CA LEU A 52 -4.22 2.88 -10.47
C LEU A 52 -3.00 1.98 -10.30
N LYS A 53 -1.82 2.59 -10.43
CA LYS A 53 -0.55 1.89 -10.28
C LYS A 53 -0.19 1.87 -8.80
N PHE A 54 -0.59 0.79 -8.14
CA PHE A 54 -0.07 0.47 -6.82
C PHE A 54 1.38 0.02 -7.00
N LYS A 55 2.32 0.84 -6.54
CA LYS A 55 3.71 0.45 -6.40
C LYS A 55 3.92 0.00 -4.95
N TYR A 56 4.48 -1.20 -4.77
CA TYR A 56 5.02 -1.56 -3.47
C TYR A 56 6.18 -0.62 -3.17
N VAL A 57 6.01 0.20 -2.13
CA VAL A 57 7.10 1.00 -1.57
C VAL A 57 7.63 0.16 -0.44
N GLU A 58 8.82 -0.42 -0.65
CA GLU A 58 9.60 -0.99 0.45
C GLU A 58 9.88 0.13 1.45
N GLU A 59 9.75 -0.19 2.73
CA GLU A 59 10.13 0.72 3.80
C GLU A 59 11.66 0.86 3.80
N ASP A 60 12.19 2.09 3.94
CA ASP A 60 13.63 2.35 3.84
C ASP A 60 14.44 1.65 4.94
N SER A 61 13.83 1.40 6.10
CA SER A 61 14.43 0.77 7.28
C SER A 61 13.55 -0.36 7.83
N PRO A 62 13.41 -1.47 7.10
CA PRO A 62 12.52 -2.56 7.49
C PRO A 62 12.99 -3.24 8.78
N ASP A 63 14.29 -3.15 9.08
CA ASP A 63 14.94 -3.68 10.27
C ASP A 63 14.44 -3.05 11.58
N GLU A 64 14.08 -1.76 11.58
CA GLU A 64 13.49 -1.11 12.76
C GLU A 64 12.19 -1.78 13.22
N PHE A 65 11.43 -2.34 12.26
CA PHE A 65 10.22 -3.10 12.54
C PHE A 65 10.52 -4.59 12.77
N PHE A 66 11.32 -5.21 11.89
CA PHE A 66 11.51 -6.66 11.90
C PHE A 66 12.44 -7.15 13.01
N ILE A 67 13.50 -6.41 13.37
CA ILE A 67 14.44 -6.87 14.40
C ILE A 67 13.73 -7.01 15.76
N PRO A 68 13.01 -5.99 16.28
CA PRO A 68 12.28 -6.14 17.53
C PRO A 68 11.22 -7.26 17.47
N TYR A 69 10.55 -7.40 16.33
CA TYR A 69 9.53 -8.43 16.14
C TYR A 69 10.12 -9.85 16.20
N VAL A 70 11.17 -10.12 15.43
CA VAL A 70 11.84 -11.43 15.41
C VAL A 70 12.35 -11.80 16.80
N TRP A 71 12.98 -10.86 17.53
CA TRP A 71 13.41 -11.10 18.91
C TRP A 71 12.24 -11.40 19.84
N SER A 72 11.08 -10.75 19.65
CA SER A 72 9.87 -11.06 20.43
C SER A 72 9.37 -12.49 20.18
N LEU A 73 9.50 -13.00 18.94
CA LEU A 73 9.14 -14.37 18.60
C LEU A 73 10.12 -15.35 19.21
N VAL A 74 11.43 -15.09 19.09
CA VAL A 74 12.47 -15.91 19.71
C VAL A 74 12.25 -15.97 21.22
N TYR A 75 11.99 -14.84 21.87
CA TYR A 75 11.70 -14.80 23.30
C TYR A 75 10.47 -15.66 23.66
N ARG A 76 9.38 -15.56 22.90
CA ARG A 76 8.13 -16.29 23.19
C ARG A 76 8.22 -17.79 22.89
N HIS A 77 8.99 -18.19 21.88
CA HIS A 77 8.93 -19.54 21.31
C HIS A 77 10.21 -20.37 21.47
N SER A 78 11.32 -19.79 21.92
CA SER A 78 12.59 -20.53 22.08
C SER A 78 12.58 -21.56 23.22
N GLY A 79 11.57 -21.52 24.11
CA GLY A 79 11.54 -22.35 25.31
C GLY A 79 12.64 -21.98 26.33
N LEU A 80 13.39 -20.90 26.06
CA LEU A 80 14.40 -20.36 26.95
C LEU A 80 13.70 -19.52 28.02
N ALA A 81 13.85 -19.91 29.29
CA ALA A 81 13.51 -19.04 30.40
C ALA A 81 14.57 -17.94 30.48
N PHE A 82 14.40 -16.88 29.69
CA PHE A 82 15.21 -15.65 29.72
C PHE A 82 14.93 -14.87 31.02
N GLU A 83 15.25 -15.48 32.15
CA GLU A 83 15.33 -14.79 33.42
C GLU A 83 16.70 -14.14 33.54
N GLN A 84 16.74 -12.85 33.89
CA GLN A 84 18.00 -12.11 34.09
C GLN A 84 18.99 -12.85 35.00
N LYS A 85 18.47 -13.58 36.00
CA LYS A 85 19.27 -14.35 36.97
C LYS A 85 19.93 -15.58 36.35
N SER A 86 19.33 -16.14 35.30
CA SER A 86 19.79 -17.35 34.60
C SER A 86 20.77 -17.03 33.46
N LEU A 87 20.86 -15.76 33.03
CA LEU A 87 21.74 -15.32 31.95
C LEU A 87 23.23 -15.55 32.23
N HIS A 88 23.65 -15.60 33.50
CA HIS A 88 25.03 -15.93 33.85
C HIS A 88 25.46 -17.36 33.42
N THR A 89 24.51 -18.24 33.07
CA THR A 89 24.81 -19.62 32.65
C THR A 89 25.08 -19.77 31.15
N LEU A 90 24.79 -18.75 30.33
CA LEU A 90 25.00 -18.77 28.87
C LEU A 90 26.47 -18.70 28.44
N GLY A 91 27.40 -18.71 29.40
CA GLY A 91 28.83 -18.62 29.14
C GLY A 91 29.27 -17.18 28.91
N THR A 92 30.48 -16.86 29.37
CA THR A 92 31.15 -15.62 28.99
C THR A 92 31.42 -15.65 27.50
N TYR A 93 30.81 -14.74 26.76
CA TYR A 93 31.13 -14.51 25.37
C TYR A 93 32.52 -13.86 25.30
N GLU A 94 33.54 -14.61 24.92
CA GLU A 94 34.77 -14.01 24.39
C GLU A 94 34.43 -13.46 23.01
N TYR A 95 34.36 -12.13 22.90
CA TYR A 95 34.35 -11.47 21.61
C TYR A 95 35.71 -11.74 20.96
N SER A 96 35.79 -12.73 20.08
CA SER A 96 36.84 -12.77 19.09
C SER A 96 36.54 -11.62 18.12
N ALA A 97 37.28 -10.53 18.28
CA ALA A 97 37.40 -9.52 17.24
C ALA A 97 38.03 -10.21 16.02
N GLY A 98 37.21 -10.90 15.23
CA GLY A 98 37.60 -11.37 13.92
C GLY A 98 37.88 -10.12 13.11
N ASP A 99 39.12 -9.98 12.66
CA ASP A 99 39.61 -8.83 11.91
C ASP A 99 38.56 -8.35 10.89
N GLU A 100 38.25 -7.04 10.94
CA GLU A 100 37.32 -6.33 10.06
C GLU A 100 37.63 -6.49 8.55
N GLU A 101 38.71 -7.18 8.19
CA GLU A 101 39.17 -7.37 6.82
C GLU A 101 38.33 -8.40 6.03
N THR A 102 37.59 -9.29 6.69
CA THR A 102 36.81 -10.34 5.98
C THR A 102 35.43 -9.87 5.48
N VAL A 103 34.83 -8.86 6.11
CA VAL A 103 33.52 -8.31 5.67
C VAL A 103 33.69 -7.42 4.43
N ALA A 104 34.84 -6.75 4.28
CA ALA A 104 35.19 -5.98 3.09
C ALA A 104 35.45 -6.86 1.86
N ALA A 105 35.91 -8.11 2.04
CA ALA A 105 36.12 -9.05 0.95
C ALA A 105 34.80 -9.58 0.37
N ALA A 106 33.83 -9.94 1.23
CA ALA A 106 32.53 -10.46 0.80
C ALA A 106 31.69 -9.41 0.05
N THR A 107 31.83 -8.13 0.37
CA THR A 107 31.13 -7.02 -0.32
C THR A 107 31.73 -6.70 -1.69
N LYS A 108 33.02 -6.99 -1.92
CA LYS A 108 33.64 -6.83 -3.24
C LYS A 108 33.16 -7.89 -4.24
N ASP A 109 33.06 -9.16 -3.83
CA ASP A 109 32.68 -10.25 -4.75
C ASP A 109 31.24 -10.14 -5.29
N LEU A 110 30.31 -9.56 -4.53
CA LEU A 110 28.95 -9.27 -5.00
C LEU A 110 28.90 -8.13 -6.04
N SER A 111 29.84 -7.18 -6.00
CA SER A 111 29.91 -6.09 -6.98
C SER A 111 30.49 -6.53 -8.33
N THR A 112 31.41 -7.51 -8.33
CA THR A 112 32.02 -8.06 -9.54
C THR A 112 31.08 -8.97 -10.32
N LEU A 113 30.17 -9.68 -9.65
CA LEU A 113 29.16 -10.53 -10.29
C LEU A 113 28.05 -9.72 -10.99
N ASN A 114 27.65 -8.58 -10.43
CA ASN A 114 26.59 -7.74 -11.01
C ASN A 114 27.03 -6.92 -12.24
N THR A 115 28.33 -6.81 -12.51
CA THR A 115 28.84 -6.13 -13.72
C THR A 115 28.97 -7.07 -14.92
N SER A 116 29.04 -8.39 -14.71
CA SER A 116 29.16 -9.38 -15.80
C SER A 116 27.83 -9.77 -16.46
N MET A 117 26.70 -9.21 -16.03
CA MET A 117 25.37 -9.53 -16.58
C MET A 117 24.72 -8.36 -17.34
N ALA A 118 25.45 -7.26 -17.56
CA ALA A 118 24.96 -6.03 -18.20
C ALA A 118 25.69 -5.62 -19.51
N THR A 119 26.39 -6.54 -20.17
CA THR A 119 26.89 -6.39 -21.55
C THR A 119 26.84 -7.72 -22.26
#